data_AF-A0A923YQ79-F1
#
_entry.id   AF-A0A923YQ79-F1
#
_cell.length_a   1.000
_cell.length_b   1.000
_cell.length_c   1.000
_cell.angle_alpha   90.00
_cell.angle_beta   90.00
_cell.angle_gamma   90.00
#
_symmetry.space_group_name_H-M   'P 1'
#
loop_
_entity.id
_entity.type
_entity.pdbx_description
1 polymer ?
#
loop_
_entity_poly.entity_id
_entity_poly.type
_entity_poly.pdbx_seq_one_letter_code
_entity_poly.pdbx_strand_id
1 'polypeptide(L)'
;RFTAAGDKRSARILIRIMDDEIRHVRFGTTHFIAVCEERLESPPDLWKLLVARHFRGLIKPPFNDSARHAAGLSRLSASALAI
;
A
#
# COMPACT_ATOMS: atom_id res chain seq x y z
N ARG A 1 -16.57 -13.19 -0.87
CA ARG A 1 -16.10 -14.58 -0.55
C ARG A 1 -16.65 -15.08 0.78
N PHE A 2 -16.27 -14.53 1.94
CA PHE A 2 -16.74 -15.02 3.25
C PHE A 2 -18.24 -14.80 3.49
N THR A 3 -18.78 -13.61 3.16
CA THR A 3 -20.22 -13.35 3.24
C THR A 3 -21.03 -14.30 2.35
N ALA A 4 -20.53 -14.59 1.15
CA ALA A 4 -21.17 -15.52 0.20
C ALA A 4 -21.11 -16.98 0.71
N ALA A 5 -20.15 -17.31 1.56
CA ALA A 5 -20.03 -18.61 2.22
C ALA A 5 -20.77 -18.68 3.57
N GLY A 6 -21.55 -17.66 3.95
CA GLY A 6 -22.28 -17.59 5.22
C GLY A 6 -21.42 -17.19 6.44
N ASP A 7 -20.10 -17.07 6.29
CA ASP A 7 -19.19 -16.67 7.36
C ASP A 7 -19.14 -15.15 7.53
N LYS A 8 -20.19 -14.62 8.17
CA LYS A 8 -20.32 -13.18 8.46
C LYS A 8 -19.31 -12.72 9.52
N ARG A 9 -18.80 -13.60 10.37
CA ARG A 9 -17.87 -13.23 11.45
C ARG A 9 -16.50 -12.92 10.87
N SER A 10 -15.94 -13.83 10.07
CA SER A 10 -14.65 -13.61 9.43
C SER A 10 -14.72 -12.44 8.45
N ALA A 11 -15.83 -12.29 7.72
CA ALA A 11 -16.03 -11.15 6.83
C ALA A 11 -15.90 -9.80 7.57
N ARG A 12 -16.54 -9.65 8.74
CA ARG A 12 -16.46 -8.41 9.53
C ARG A 12 -15.05 -8.14 10.06
N ILE A 13 -14.34 -9.17 10.52
CA ILE A 13 -12.96 -9.02 11.00
C ILE A 13 -12.05 -8.55 9.86
N LEU A 14 -12.16 -9.18 8.69
CA LEU A 14 -11.32 -8.83 7.54
C LEU A 14 -11.62 -7.42 6.99
N ILE A 15 -12.88 -6.96 7.06
CA ILE A 15 -13.24 -5.57 6.71
C ILE A 15 -12.57 -4.59 7.68
N ARG A 16 -12.66 -4.84 8.99
CA ARG A 16 -12.00 -4.00 10.00
C ARG A 16 -10.49 -3.90 9.75
N ILE A 17 -9.84 -5.04 9.49
CA ILE A 17 -8.41 -5.11 9.16
C ILE A 17 -8.11 -4.31 7.90
N MET A 18 -8.89 -4.48 6.82
CA MET A 18 -8.70 -3.75 5.57
C MET A 18 -8.81 -2.22 5.77
N ASP A 19 -9.79 -1.76 6.55
CA ASP A 19 -9.96 -0.34 6.84
C ASP A 19 -8.77 0.22 7.65
N ASP A 20 -8.27 -0.55 8.60
CA ASP A 20 -7.08 -0.19 9.37
C ASP A 20 -5.82 -0.16 8.48
N GLU A 21 -5.67 -1.12 7.56
CA GLU A 21 -4.56 -1.13 6.61
C GLU A 21 -4.59 0.05 5.63
N ILE A 22 -5.77 0.48 5.16
CA ILE A 22 -5.90 1.69 4.32
C ILE A 22 -5.41 2.92 5.07
N ARG A 23 -5.76 3.07 6.35
CA ARG A 23 -5.31 4.18 7.19
C ARG A 23 -3.81 4.10 7.46
N HIS A 24 -3.30 2.92 7.78
CA HIS A 24 -1.88 2.68 8.01
C HIS A 24 -1.04 3.07 6.79
N VAL A 25 -1.42 2.61 5.59
CA VAL A 25 -0.74 2.95 4.34
C VAL A 25 -0.81 4.44 4.06
N ARG A 26 -1.94 5.10 4.34
CA ARG A 26 -2.08 6.55 4.19
C ARG A 26 -1.07 7.31 5.04
N PHE A 27 -1.01 7.02 6.34
CA PHE A 27 -0.06 7.69 7.24
C PHE A 27 1.39 7.43 6.84
N GLY A 28 1.73 6.19 6.48
CA GLY A 28 3.07 5.85 6.00
C GLY A 28 3.43 6.61 4.72
N THR A 29 2.50 6.72 3.77
CA THR A 29 2.71 7.44 2.50
C THR A 29 2.90 8.94 2.75
N THR A 30 2.07 9.57 3.58
CA THR A 30 2.21 10.99 3.93
C THR A 30 3.54 11.28 4.60
N HIS A 31 3.94 10.46 5.57
CA HIS A 31 5.24 10.62 6.23
C HIS A 31 6.41 10.43 5.28
N PHE A 32 6.36 9.41 4.42
CA PHE A 32 7.40 9.15 3.42
C PHE A 32 7.58 10.33 2.45
N ILE A 33 6.48 10.90 1.95
CA ILE A 33 6.52 12.07 1.06
C ILE A 33 7.16 13.26 1.77
N ALA A 34 6.75 13.57 3.00
CA ALA A 34 7.33 14.67 3.77
C ALA A 34 8.85 14.51 3.95
N VAL A 35 9.32 13.30 4.26
CA VAL A 35 10.76 13.02 4.38
C VAL A 35 11.49 13.18 3.04
N CYS A 36 10.87 12.79 1.92
CA CYS A 36 11.46 12.99 0.59
C CYS A 36 11.58 14.49 0.25
N GLU A 37 10.55 15.28 0.58
CA GLU A 37 10.54 16.73 0.39
C GLU A 37 11.63 17.42 1.23
N GLU A 38 11.77 17.05 2.50
CA GLU A 38 12.82 17.55 3.40
C GLU A 38 14.24 17.23 2.89
N ARG A 39 14.39 16.09 2.21
CA ARG A 39 15.68 15.61 1.70
C ARG A 39 15.95 16.00 0.24
N LEU A 40 15.01 16.67 -0.42
CA LEU A 40 15.05 16.98 -1.86
C LEU A 40 15.24 15.72 -2.73
N GLU A 41 14.67 14.58 -2.31
CA GLU A 41 14.74 13.31 -3.01
C GLU A 41 13.44 13.01 -3.78
N SER A 42 13.55 12.33 -4.92
CA SER A 42 12.39 11.84 -5.68
C SER A 42 11.71 10.68 -4.93
N PRO A 43 10.44 10.82 -4.48
CA PRO A 43 9.77 9.75 -3.75
C PRO A 43 9.67 8.43 -4.54
N PRO A 44 9.33 8.41 -5.85
CA PRO A 44 9.31 7.19 -6.64
C PRO A 44 10.67 6.47 -6.72
N ASP A 45 11.77 7.21 -6.85
CA ASP A 45 13.09 6.62 -7.02
C ASP A 45 13.64 6.10 -5.70
N LEU A 46 13.47 6.87 -4.61
CA LEU A 46 13.83 6.43 -3.27
C LEU A 46 13.04 5.19 -2.87
N TRP A 47 11.74 5.15 -3.18
CA TRP A 47 10.90 3.98 -2.89
C TRP A 47 11.42 2.72 -3.60
N LYS A 48 11.68 2.78 -4.91
CA LYS A 48 12.24 1.65 -5.67
C LYS A 48 13.56 1.17 -5.09
N LEU A 49 14.44 2.09 -4.72
CA LEU A 49 15.73 1.79 -4.09
C LEU A 49 15.56 1.09 -2.74
N LEU A 50 14.66 1.60 -1.88
CA LEU A 50 14.41 1.01 -0.56
C LEU A 50 13.76 -0.37 -0.67
N VAL A 51 12.80 -0.54 -1.59
CA VAL A 51 12.20 -1.84 -1.90
C VAL A 51 13.27 -2.82 -2.36
N ALA A 52 14.10 -2.46 -3.33
CA ALA A 52 15.16 -3.36 -3.83
C ALA A 52 16.19 -3.71 -2.74
N ARG A 53 16.49 -2.77 -1.84
CA ARG A 53 17.47 -2.95 -0.75
C ARG A 53 16.94 -3.84 0.38
N HIS A 54 15.68 -3.67 0.75
CA HIS A 54 15.13 -4.26 1.98
C HIS A 54 14.12 -5.38 1.75
N PHE A 55 13.48 -5.44 0.57
CA PHE A 55 12.51 -6.46 0.23
C PHE A 55 13.13 -7.48 -0.74
N ARG A 56 13.25 -8.74 -0.29
CA ARG A 56 13.85 -9.83 -1.09
C ARG A 56 12.82 -10.72 -1.79
N GLY A 57 11.52 -10.47 -1.55
CA GLY A 57 10.43 -11.27 -2.11
C GLY A 57 9.94 -10.73 -3.45
N LEU A 58 9.26 -11.58 -4.22
CA LEU A 58 8.49 -11.12 -5.37
C LEU A 58 7.26 -10.38 -4.89
N ILE A 59 7.06 -9.17 -5.40
CA ILE A 59 5.81 -8.44 -5.21
C ILE A 59 4.79 -9.01 -6.20
N LYS A 60 3.86 -9.84 -5.73
CA LYS A 60 2.91 -10.54 -6.60
C LYS A 60 1.59 -9.79 -6.75
N PRO A 61 1.11 -9.57 -7.99
CA PRO A 61 -0.25 -9.09 -8.24
C PRO A 61 -1.31 -10.18 -7.94
N PRO A 62 -2.60 -9.82 -7.86
CA PRO A 62 -3.18 -8.50 -8.08
C PRO A 62 -3.01 -7.57 -6.88
N PHE A 63 -2.75 -6.30 -7.17
CA PHE A 63 -2.76 -5.24 -6.16
C PHE A 63 -4.17 -4.72 -5.92
N ASN A 64 -4.47 -4.38 -4.67
CA ASN A 64 -5.73 -3.72 -4.33
C ASN A 64 -5.66 -2.23 -4.68
N ASP A 65 -5.78 -1.92 -5.97
CA ASP A 65 -5.61 -0.56 -6.49
C ASP A 65 -6.61 0.44 -5.92
N SER A 66 -7.85 0.00 -5.63
CA SER A 66 -8.85 0.86 -4.99
C SER A 66 -8.44 1.23 -3.57
N ALA A 67 -7.94 0.27 -2.77
CA ALA A 67 -7.44 0.54 -1.42
C ALA A 67 -6.18 1.43 -1.44
N ARG A 68 -5.26 1.21 -2.40
CA ARG A 68 -4.07 2.05 -2.57
C ARG A 68 -4.44 3.49 -2.91
N HIS A 69 -5.36 3.68 -3.85
CA HIS A 69 -5.88 5.01 -4.18
C HIS A 69 -6.58 5.66 -2.98
N ALA A 70 -7.39 4.89 -2.23
CA ALA A 70 -8.02 5.36 -1.01
C ALA A 70 -7.00 5.71 0.10
N ALA A 71 -5.78 5.16 0.04
CA ALA A 71 -4.68 5.52 0.93
C ALA A 71 -3.86 6.73 0.42
N GLY A 72 -4.14 7.26 -0.77
CA GLY A 72 -3.39 8.40 -1.34
C GLY A 72 -2.14 7.99 -2.13
N LEU A 73 -1.93 6.71 -2.41
CA LEU A 73 -0.91 6.27 -3.36
C LEU A 73 -1.37 6.63 -4.78
N SER A 74 -0.67 7.57 -5.42
CA SER A 74 -0.91 7.90 -6.83
C SER A 74 -0.59 6.68 -7.72
N ARG A 75 -1.29 6.51 -8.84
CA ARG A 75 -1.07 5.38 -9.76
C ARG A 75 0.38 5.26 -10.25
N LEU A 76 1.12 6.38 -10.31
CA LEU A 76 2.54 6.43 -10.68
C LEU A 76 3.46 5.79 -9.63
N SER A 77 3.11 5.93 -8.34
CA SER A 77 3.81 5.24 -7.25
C SER A 77 3.41 3.76 -7.15
N ALA A 78 2.16 3.43 -7.50
CA ALA A 78 1.66 2.06 -7.50
C ALA A 78 2.18 1.25 -8.70
N SER A 79 2.35 1.85 -9.88
CA SER A 79 2.99 1.17 -11.02
C SER A 79 4.48 0.94 -10.80
N ALA A 80 5.14 1.73 -9.93
CA ALA A 80 6.50 1.43 -9.46
C ALA A 80 6.59 0.17 -8.57
N LEU A 81 5.46 -0.41 -8.14
CA LEU A 81 5.39 -1.70 -7.44
C LEU A 81 5.29 -2.91 -8.38
N ALA A 82 5.07 -2.67 -9.68
CA ALA A 82 5.23 -3.68 -10.71
C ALA A 82 6.71 -3.70 -11.10
N ILE A 83 7.47 -4.61 -10.47
CA ILE A 83 8.69 -5.15 -11.08
C ILE A 83 8.24 -6.17 -12.13
#